data_AF-A0A9D7UGJ6-F1
#
_entry.id   AF-A0A9D7UGJ6-F1
#
_cell.length_a   1.000
_cell.length_b   1.000
_cell.length_c   1.000
_cell.angle_alpha   90.00
_cell.angle_beta   90.00
_cell.angle_gamma   90.00
#
_symmetry.space_group_name_H-M   'P 1'
#
loop_
_entity.id
_entity.type
_entity.pdbx_description
1 polymer ?
#
loop_
_entity_poly.entity_id
_entity_poly.type
_entity_poly.pdbx_seq_one_letter_code
_entity_poly.pdbx_strand_id
1 'polypeptide(L)'
;MRIHSIFVRYFALPTFAAAVALPALAQDRDRAPRKPAASAPSAPADAAGQWTIILGTFSGEDHHGVATQAAARIASETGLTGLRVEPRGRGTVVTYGSYPEPNDAARKELERIRALTMGGQAVFATAFIAPPSTGSDLGLSPMFHLSKAREEFGARAKYTLQVGVYESPKRDEAMRAAEQAALALRREGESAFYYHGPQRSMVTIGAFAESEVGAGGSRPSPALEALQRRHPLNLLNGNRPLVEKRAGAKATTNQASFLVMIPEA
;
A
#
# COMPACT_ATOMS: atom_id res chain seq x y z
N MET A 1 41.12 -20.13 -23.76
CA MET A 1 40.24 -19.10 -23.16
C MET A 1 38.81 -19.35 -23.63
N ARG A 2 37.93 -19.86 -22.76
CA ARG A 2 36.51 -20.13 -23.08
C ARG A 2 35.65 -19.22 -22.21
N ILE A 3 35.00 -18.25 -22.83
CA ILE A 3 34.08 -17.31 -22.18
C ILE A 3 32.69 -17.99 -22.18
N HIS A 4 32.16 -18.30 -21.01
CA HIS A 4 30.79 -18.80 -20.86
C HIS A 4 29.85 -17.60 -20.70
N SER A 5 29.01 -17.34 -21.71
CA SER A 5 27.83 -16.48 -21.61
C SER A 5 26.78 -17.13 -20.72
N ILE A 6 26.42 -16.48 -19.62
CA ILE A 6 25.28 -16.86 -18.77
C ILE A 6 24.06 -16.09 -19.28
N PHE A 7 23.13 -16.82 -19.91
CA PHE A 7 21.78 -16.34 -20.20
C PHE A 7 20.96 -16.29 -18.89
N VAL A 8 20.63 -15.11 -18.41
CA VAL A 8 19.63 -14.92 -17.34
C VAL A 8 18.25 -14.90 -17.99
N ARG A 9 17.47 -15.96 -17.76
CA ARG A 9 16.06 -16.03 -18.12
C ARG A 9 15.26 -15.11 -17.20
N TYR A 10 14.70 -14.04 -17.76
CA TYR A 10 13.66 -13.25 -17.11
C TYR A 10 12.38 -14.08 -17.02
N PHE A 11 11.95 -14.40 -15.80
CA PHE A 11 10.57 -14.83 -15.55
C PHE A 11 9.69 -13.59 -15.56
N ALA A 12 8.88 -13.46 -16.61
CA ALA A 12 7.80 -12.50 -16.68
C ALA A 12 6.75 -12.83 -15.60
N LEU A 13 6.51 -11.90 -14.67
CA LEU A 13 5.34 -11.93 -13.81
C LEU A 13 4.14 -11.42 -14.64
N PRO A 14 2.95 -12.05 -14.53
CA PRO A 14 1.78 -11.59 -15.25
C PRO A 14 1.30 -10.27 -14.65
N THR A 15 1.25 -9.24 -15.51
CA THR A 15 0.58 -7.97 -15.30
C THR A 15 -0.92 -8.23 -15.11
N PHE A 16 -1.43 -8.20 -13.88
CA PHE A 16 -2.86 -8.18 -13.64
C PHE A 16 -3.39 -6.76 -13.86
N ALA A 17 -3.69 -6.43 -15.11
CA ALA A 17 -4.54 -5.30 -15.47
C ALA A 17 -5.91 -5.86 -15.86
N ALA A 18 -6.83 -5.94 -14.91
CA ALA A 18 -8.26 -6.09 -15.19
C ALA A 18 -8.93 -4.76 -14.84
N ALA A 19 -8.82 -3.80 -15.76
CA ALA A 19 -9.74 -2.68 -15.78
C ALA A 19 -11.11 -3.25 -16.17
N VAL A 20 -12.07 -3.23 -15.24
CA VAL A 20 -13.47 -3.40 -15.63
C VAL A 20 -13.85 -2.11 -16.34
N ALA A 21 -13.72 -2.12 -17.67
CA ALA A 21 -14.25 -1.07 -18.52
C ALA A 21 -15.78 -1.12 -18.44
N LEU A 22 -16.36 -0.25 -17.61
CA LEU A 22 -17.78 0.07 -17.71
C LEU A 22 -17.99 0.81 -19.03
N PRO A 23 -18.91 0.36 -19.91
CA PRO A 23 -19.14 1.02 -21.20
C PRO A 23 -19.71 2.43 -21.01
N ALA A 24 -19.24 3.34 -21.87
CA ALA A 24 -19.63 4.74 -21.96
C ALA A 24 -21.05 4.91 -22.54
N LEU A 25 -21.70 5.99 -22.10
CA LEU A 25 -23.10 6.39 -22.29
C LEU A 25 -23.63 6.40 -23.74
N ALA A 26 -24.88 5.94 -23.89
CA ALA A 26 -25.87 6.60 -24.74
C ALA A 26 -26.94 7.20 -23.80
N GLN A 27 -27.21 8.50 -23.96
CA GLN A 27 -28.22 9.24 -23.19
C GLN A 27 -29.61 8.75 -23.61
N ASP A 28 -30.43 8.32 -22.66
CA ASP A 28 -31.88 8.21 -22.89
C ASP A 28 -32.63 8.97 -21.78
N ARG A 29 -33.31 10.03 -22.22
CA ARG A 29 -34.17 10.88 -21.40
C ARG A 29 -35.56 10.27 -21.49
N ASP A 30 -35.98 9.55 -20.45
CA ASP A 30 -37.35 9.54 -19.93
C ASP A 30 -37.56 8.37 -18.95
N ARG A 31 -37.60 8.67 -17.65
CA ARG A 31 -38.35 7.83 -16.71
C ARG A 31 -38.81 8.58 -15.46
N ALA A 32 -40.12 8.61 -15.28
CA ALA A 32 -40.86 9.17 -14.15
C ALA A 32 -40.55 8.46 -12.81
N PRO A 33 -40.81 9.11 -11.66
CA PRO A 33 -40.26 8.72 -10.36
C PRO A 33 -40.96 7.49 -9.77
N ARG A 34 -40.17 6.55 -9.21
CA ARG A 34 -40.68 5.44 -8.39
C ARG A 34 -40.50 5.73 -6.90
N LYS A 35 -41.55 5.35 -6.17
CA LYS A 35 -41.85 5.45 -4.73
C LYS A 35 -40.70 4.97 -3.82
N PRO A 36 -40.43 5.64 -2.67
CA PRO A 36 -39.30 5.30 -1.80
C PRO A 36 -39.57 4.01 -1.00
N ALA A 37 -38.61 3.09 -1.02
CA ALA A 37 -38.60 1.90 -0.16
C ALA A 37 -37.52 2.05 0.93
N ALA A 38 -37.98 1.86 2.17
CA ALA A 38 -37.30 1.65 3.45
C ALA A 38 -35.78 1.86 3.56
N SER A 39 -35.43 2.81 4.43
CA SER A 39 -34.10 3.18 4.91
C SER A 39 -33.33 2.00 5.54
N ALA A 40 -32.11 1.76 5.08
CA ALA A 40 -31.10 1.02 5.83
C ALA A 40 -30.44 1.93 6.89
N PRO A 41 -29.99 1.38 8.03
CA PRO A 41 -29.38 2.17 9.10
C PRO A 41 -28.08 2.82 8.63
N SER A 42 -27.99 4.13 8.80
CA SER A 42 -26.78 4.94 8.61
C SER A 42 -25.69 4.50 9.58
N ALA A 43 -24.64 3.86 9.07
CA ALA A 43 -23.45 3.51 9.85
C ALA A 43 -22.54 4.75 10.04
N PRO A 44 -21.91 4.92 11.22
CA PRO A 44 -21.09 6.09 11.55
C PRO A 44 -19.77 6.12 10.78
N ALA A 45 -19.22 7.33 10.65
CA ALA A 45 -18.06 7.67 9.83
C ALA A 45 -16.68 7.15 10.33
N ASP A 46 -16.65 6.34 11.40
CA ASP A 46 -15.41 5.84 12.03
C ASP A 46 -15.11 4.37 11.66
N ALA A 47 -15.09 4.05 10.36
CA ALA A 47 -14.84 2.70 9.84
C ALA A 47 -13.36 2.38 9.58
N ALA A 48 -12.42 3.21 10.06
CA ALA A 48 -11.00 2.92 9.98
C ALA A 48 -10.69 1.72 10.90
N GLY A 49 -10.39 0.56 10.31
CA GLY A 49 -10.09 -0.66 11.09
C GLY A 49 -11.09 -1.82 10.96
N GLN A 50 -12.08 -1.74 10.06
CA GLN A 50 -13.01 -2.86 9.80
C GLN A 50 -12.89 -3.45 8.39
N TRP A 51 -13.08 -4.77 8.28
CA TRP A 51 -13.18 -5.49 7.02
C TRP A 51 -14.33 -4.92 6.19
N THR A 52 -14.18 -4.90 4.87
CA THR A 52 -15.18 -4.31 3.97
C THR A 52 -15.25 -5.11 2.67
N ILE A 53 -16.34 -4.95 1.92
CA ILE A 53 -16.49 -5.58 0.62
C ILE A 53 -16.03 -4.58 -0.46
N ILE A 54 -15.05 -4.95 -1.26
CA ILE A 54 -14.59 -4.13 -2.40
C ILE A 54 -15.49 -4.44 -3.60
N LEU A 55 -16.13 -3.40 -4.12
CA LEU A 55 -17.00 -3.46 -5.31
C LEU A 55 -16.24 -3.17 -6.59
N GLY A 56 -15.17 -2.36 -6.51
CA GLY A 56 -14.36 -1.98 -7.66
C GLY A 56 -13.07 -1.27 -7.24
N THR A 57 -12.07 -1.38 -8.10
CA THR A 57 -10.73 -0.81 -7.92
C THR A 57 -10.46 0.11 -9.11
N PHE A 58 -9.98 1.31 -8.84
CA PHE A 58 -9.76 2.37 -9.83
C PHE A 58 -8.32 2.84 -9.74
N SER A 59 -7.68 3.05 -10.89
CA SER A 59 -6.29 3.49 -11.04
C SER A 59 -6.18 4.51 -12.20
N GLY A 60 -5.04 5.20 -12.29
CA GLY A 60 -4.83 6.29 -13.24
C GLY A 60 -4.91 7.68 -12.60
N GLU A 61 -4.61 8.74 -13.35
CA GLU A 61 -4.44 10.10 -12.83
C GLU A 61 -5.68 10.65 -12.10
N ASP A 62 -6.89 10.31 -12.57
CA ASP A 62 -8.17 10.68 -11.93
C ASP A 62 -8.89 9.47 -11.31
N HIS A 63 -8.14 8.53 -10.72
CA HIS A 63 -8.73 7.33 -10.14
C HIS A 63 -9.80 7.64 -9.08
N HIS A 64 -9.64 8.74 -8.33
CA HIS A 64 -10.58 9.15 -7.29
C HIS A 64 -11.88 9.73 -7.89
N GLY A 65 -11.79 10.58 -8.90
CA GLY A 65 -12.96 11.12 -9.59
C GLY A 65 -13.77 10.02 -10.27
N VAL A 66 -13.09 9.07 -10.92
CA VAL A 66 -13.74 7.90 -11.54
C VAL A 66 -14.41 7.01 -10.49
N ALA A 67 -13.74 6.71 -9.37
CA ALA A 67 -14.33 5.92 -8.29
C ALA A 67 -15.56 6.59 -7.68
N THR A 68 -15.53 7.92 -7.51
CA THR A 68 -16.65 8.70 -6.97
C THR A 68 -17.86 8.63 -7.90
N GLN A 69 -17.65 8.79 -9.21
CA GLN A 69 -18.71 8.64 -10.21
C GLN A 69 -19.27 7.22 -10.24
N ALA A 70 -18.39 6.21 -10.14
CA ALA A 70 -18.81 4.81 -10.08
C ALA A 70 -19.66 4.53 -8.83
N ALA A 71 -19.27 5.03 -7.66
CA ALA A 71 -20.06 4.88 -6.43
C ALA A 71 -21.45 5.53 -6.56
N ALA A 72 -21.53 6.74 -7.12
CA ALA A 72 -22.81 7.41 -7.36
C ALA A 72 -23.72 6.60 -8.31
N ARG A 73 -23.14 6.07 -9.38
CA ARG A 73 -23.85 5.21 -10.34
C ARG A 73 -24.36 3.94 -9.68
N ILE A 74 -23.50 3.23 -8.94
CA ILE A 74 -23.87 2.01 -8.21
C ILE A 74 -25.03 2.30 -7.25
N ALA A 75 -24.94 3.37 -6.46
CA ALA A 75 -26.03 3.76 -5.56
C ALA A 75 -27.35 3.98 -6.31
N SER A 76 -27.30 4.69 -7.44
CA SER A 76 -28.51 5.01 -8.21
C SER A 76 -29.17 3.80 -8.88
N GLU A 77 -28.39 2.84 -9.39
CA GLU A 77 -28.91 1.71 -10.15
C GLU A 77 -29.29 0.52 -9.25
N THR A 78 -28.58 0.33 -8.14
CA THR A 78 -28.77 -0.84 -7.25
C THR A 78 -29.55 -0.52 -5.98
N GLY A 79 -29.68 0.77 -5.63
CA GLY A 79 -30.24 1.21 -4.35
C GLY A 79 -29.34 0.94 -3.14
N LEU A 80 -28.08 0.51 -3.34
CA LEU A 80 -27.13 0.35 -2.25
C LEU A 80 -26.85 1.70 -1.59
N THR A 81 -27.05 1.75 -0.28
CA THR A 81 -26.72 2.90 0.58
C THR A 81 -25.52 2.55 1.45
N GLY A 82 -24.70 3.54 1.82
CA GLY A 82 -23.48 3.30 2.61
C GLY A 82 -22.26 2.84 1.81
N LEU A 83 -22.21 3.15 0.51
CA LEU A 83 -20.97 3.05 -0.27
C LEU A 83 -19.94 4.05 0.25
N ARG A 84 -18.68 3.62 0.33
CA ARG A 84 -17.55 4.50 0.64
C ARG A 84 -16.54 4.49 -0.49
N VAL A 85 -15.85 5.60 -0.66
CA VAL A 85 -14.76 5.77 -1.61
C VAL A 85 -13.50 6.00 -0.79
N GLU A 86 -12.56 5.06 -0.86
CA GLU A 86 -11.38 5.05 0.01
C GLU A 86 -10.09 4.90 -0.80
N PRO A 87 -9.02 5.64 -0.49
CA PRO A 87 -7.71 5.40 -1.07
C PRO A 87 -7.18 4.03 -0.61
N ARG A 88 -6.59 3.26 -1.53
CA ARG A 88 -5.99 1.96 -1.21
C ARG A 88 -4.80 1.69 -2.12
N GLY A 89 -3.60 1.73 -1.54
CA GLY A 89 -2.35 1.67 -2.30
C GLY A 89 -2.24 2.83 -3.29
N ARG A 90 -2.01 2.51 -4.57
CA ARG A 90 -1.85 3.49 -5.68
C ARG A 90 -3.16 3.83 -6.42
N GLY A 91 -4.30 3.54 -5.82
CA GLY A 91 -5.59 3.75 -6.45
C GLY A 91 -6.69 4.05 -5.44
N THR A 92 -7.93 4.09 -5.93
CA THR A 92 -9.13 4.27 -5.10
C THR A 92 -10.03 3.06 -5.25
N VAL A 93 -10.65 2.65 -4.15
CA VAL A 93 -11.63 1.56 -4.13
C VAL A 93 -13.00 2.10 -3.75
N VAL A 94 -14.03 1.49 -4.33
CA VAL A 94 -15.41 1.63 -3.85
C VAL A 94 -15.71 0.45 -2.94
N THR A 95 -16.11 0.73 -1.71
CA THR A 95 -16.31 -0.27 -0.67
C THR A 95 -17.75 -0.23 -0.15
N TYR A 96 -18.19 -1.35 0.44
CA TYR A 96 -19.50 -1.47 1.06
C TYR A 96 -19.41 -2.28 2.36
N GLY A 97 -20.16 -1.83 3.37
CA GLY A 97 -20.26 -2.50 4.65
C GLY A 97 -19.03 -2.32 5.54
N SER A 98 -19.18 -2.76 6.78
CA SER A 98 -18.17 -2.64 7.83
C SER A 98 -18.30 -3.85 8.75
N TYR A 99 -17.26 -4.68 8.80
CA TYR A 99 -17.29 -5.95 9.50
C TYR A 99 -16.07 -6.07 10.41
N PRO A 100 -16.21 -6.56 11.65
CA PRO A 100 -15.06 -6.75 12.54
C PRO A 100 -14.08 -7.80 12.00
N GLU A 101 -14.60 -8.78 11.26
CA GLU A 101 -13.85 -9.92 10.70
C GLU A 101 -14.59 -10.46 9.46
N PRO A 102 -13.99 -11.33 8.62
CA PRO A 102 -14.68 -11.92 7.48
C PRO A 102 -15.59 -13.07 7.94
N ASN A 103 -16.59 -12.75 8.75
CA ASN A 103 -17.55 -13.70 9.31
C ASN A 103 -18.67 -14.06 8.32
N ASP A 104 -19.63 -14.85 8.77
CA ASP A 104 -20.76 -15.30 7.95
C ASP A 104 -21.68 -14.16 7.53
N ALA A 105 -21.78 -13.08 8.31
CA ALA A 105 -22.54 -11.90 7.91
C ALA A 105 -21.88 -11.21 6.70
N ALA A 106 -20.55 -11.03 6.74
CA ALA A 106 -19.80 -10.49 5.60
C ALA A 106 -19.91 -11.39 4.35
N ARG A 107 -19.83 -12.72 4.52
CA ARG A 107 -19.98 -13.69 3.42
C ARG A 107 -21.37 -13.66 2.79
N LYS A 108 -22.43 -13.65 3.61
CA LYS A 108 -23.82 -13.57 3.11
C LYS A 108 -24.06 -12.28 2.34
N GLU A 109 -23.51 -11.17 2.83
CA GLU A 109 -23.65 -9.89 2.14
C GLU A 109 -22.85 -9.84 0.84
N LEU A 110 -21.65 -10.45 0.80
CA LEU A 110 -20.88 -10.58 -0.43
C LEU A 110 -21.66 -11.35 -1.51
N GLU A 111 -22.30 -12.46 -1.15
CA GLU A 111 -23.12 -13.23 -2.09
C GLU A 111 -24.34 -12.43 -2.57
N ARG A 112 -25.00 -11.69 -1.67
CA ARG A 112 -26.09 -10.77 -2.04
C ARG A 112 -25.62 -9.72 -3.05
N ILE A 113 -24.44 -9.13 -2.83
CA ILE A 113 -23.85 -8.10 -3.70
C ILE A 113 -23.47 -8.69 -5.06
N ARG A 114 -22.85 -9.87 -5.09
CA ARG A 114 -22.48 -10.57 -6.33
C ARG A 114 -23.68 -10.90 -7.22
N ALA A 115 -24.85 -11.10 -6.61
CA ALA A 115 -26.10 -11.35 -7.32
C ALA A 115 -26.76 -10.08 -7.90
N LEU A 116 -26.31 -8.87 -7.53
CA LEU A 116 -26.86 -7.64 -8.07
C LEU A 116 -26.48 -7.48 -9.55
N THR A 117 -27.42 -6.93 -10.31
CA THR A 117 -27.21 -6.61 -11.73
C THR A 117 -27.38 -5.12 -11.97
N MET A 118 -26.58 -4.59 -12.89
CA MET A 118 -26.68 -3.23 -13.42
C MET A 118 -26.85 -3.36 -14.94
N GLY A 119 -27.93 -2.79 -15.49
CA GLY A 119 -28.27 -2.97 -16.90
C GLY A 119 -28.41 -4.44 -17.34
N GLY A 120 -28.80 -5.35 -16.44
CA GLY A 120 -28.90 -6.80 -16.70
C GLY A 120 -27.58 -7.58 -16.65
N GLN A 121 -26.45 -6.92 -16.30
CA GLN A 121 -25.15 -7.56 -16.17
C GLN A 121 -24.73 -7.70 -14.69
N ALA A 122 -24.11 -8.84 -14.35
CA ALA A 122 -23.57 -9.11 -13.02
C ALA A 122 -22.24 -8.37 -12.79
N VAL A 123 -22.34 -7.06 -12.52
CA VAL A 123 -21.18 -6.15 -12.43
C VAL A 123 -20.30 -6.37 -11.19
N PHE A 124 -20.80 -7.06 -10.16
CA PHE A 124 -20.05 -7.32 -8.93
C PHE A 124 -19.62 -8.78 -8.77
N ALA A 125 -19.63 -9.58 -9.85
CA ALA A 125 -19.21 -10.98 -9.79
C ALA A 125 -17.79 -11.16 -9.22
N THR A 126 -16.92 -10.14 -9.37
CA THR A 126 -15.54 -10.11 -8.88
C THR A 126 -15.37 -9.44 -7.52
N ALA A 127 -16.45 -8.97 -6.87
CA ALA A 127 -16.38 -8.38 -5.54
C ALA A 127 -15.78 -9.37 -4.53
N PHE A 128 -15.10 -8.86 -3.51
CA PHE A 128 -14.45 -9.68 -2.48
C PHE A 128 -14.35 -8.94 -1.14
N ILE A 129 -14.24 -9.70 -0.06
CA ILE A 129 -14.01 -9.16 1.29
C ILE A 129 -12.51 -8.85 1.45
N ALA A 130 -12.21 -7.61 1.83
CA ALA A 130 -10.87 -7.13 2.06
C ALA A 130 -10.68 -6.75 3.55
N PRO A 131 -9.46 -6.93 4.08
CA PRO A 131 -9.15 -6.47 5.43
C PRO A 131 -9.31 -4.95 5.54
N PRO A 132 -9.36 -4.41 6.76
CA PRO A 132 -9.38 -2.97 6.96
C PRO A 132 -8.31 -2.28 6.14
N SER A 133 -8.67 -1.15 5.53
CA SER A 133 -7.70 -0.12 5.21
C SER A 133 -7.14 0.32 6.56
N THR A 134 -5.98 -0.22 6.96
CA THR A 134 -5.24 0.33 8.11
C THR A 134 -5.07 1.81 7.83
N GLY A 135 -5.73 2.66 8.61
CA GLY A 135 -5.94 4.07 8.32
C GLY A 135 -4.65 4.74 7.86
N SER A 136 -4.59 5.06 6.56
CA SER A 136 -3.38 5.43 5.82
C SER A 136 -2.21 4.43 6.00
N ASP A 137 -1.62 3.97 4.89
CA ASP A 137 -0.26 3.40 4.95
C ASP A 137 0.78 4.40 5.50
N LEU A 138 0.37 5.61 5.91
CA LEU A 138 1.20 6.63 6.51
C LEU A 138 1.37 6.47 8.03
N GLY A 139 0.66 5.59 8.75
CA GLY A 139 0.90 5.32 10.18
C GLY A 139 0.49 6.45 11.16
N LEU A 140 0.83 6.32 12.46
CA LEU A 140 0.45 7.29 13.51
C LEU A 140 1.16 8.64 13.39
N SER A 141 2.31 8.70 12.72
CA SER A 141 3.07 9.94 12.50
C SER A 141 3.35 10.15 11.02
N PRO A 142 2.34 10.51 10.20
CA PRO A 142 2.45 10.56 8.73
C PRO A 142 3.62 11.37 8.19
N MET A 143 4.07 12.39 8.93
CA MET A 143 5.24 13.21 8.60
C MET A 143 6.57 12.44 8.56
N PHE A 144 6.67 11.30 9.27
CA PHE A 144 7.85 10.44 9.25
C PHE A 144 7.71 9.25 8.30
N HIS A 145 6.60 9.15 7.57
CA HIS A 145 6.47 8.16 6.52
C HIS A 145 7.45 8.49 5.37
N LEU A 146 8.11 7.48 4.81
CA LEU A 146 9.18 7.65 3.84
C LEU A 146 8.73 8.38 2.56
N SER A 147 7.46 8.26 2.18
CA SER A 147 6.91 9.02 1.04
C SER A 147 6.98 10.54 1.22
N LYS A 148 7.12 11.03 2.46
CA LYS A 148 7.24 12.44 2.81
C LYS A 148 8.69 12.94 2.83
N ALA A 149 9.68 12.05 2.73
CA ALA A 149 11.08 12.43 2.79
C ALA A 149 11.49 13.44 1.69
N ARG A 150 10.89 13.38 0.50
CA ARG A 150 11.16 14.34 -0.59
C ARG A 150 10.56 15.73 -0.35
N GLU A 151 9.50 15.82 0.45
CA GLU A 151 8.94 17.10 0.86
C GLU A 151 9.89 17.79 1.86
N GLU A 152 10.54 17.02 2.74
CA GLU A 152 11.51 17.52 3.73
C GLU A 152 12.90 17.83 3.12
N PHE A 153 13.42 16.96 2.26
CA PHE A 153 14.80 17.03 1.74
C PHE A 153 14.90 17.48 0.26
N GLY A 154 13.75 17.74 -0.38
CA GLY A 154 13.65 18.19 -1.76
C GLY A 154 13.76 17.07 -2.81
N ALA A 155 13.46 17.42 -4.07
CA ALA A 155 13.37 16.47 -5.18
C ALA A 155 14.67 15.70 -5.49
N ARG A 156 15.83 16.22 -5.03
CA ARG A 156 17.14 15.59 -5.22
C ARG A 156 17.33 14.36 -4.32
N ALA A 157 16.60 14.24 -3.21
CA ALA A 157 16.66 13.09 -2.33
C ALA A 157 16.09 11.85 -3.03
N LYS A 158 16.96 10.91 -3.40
CA LYS A 158 16.59 9.68 -4.13
C LYS A 158 16.74 8.42 -3.30
N TYR A 159 17.69 8.40 -2.37
CA TYR A 159 18.06 7.21 -1.62
C TYR A 159 17.98 7.46 -0.11
N THR A 160 17.75 6.39 0.65
CA THR A 160 17.79 6.38 2.11
C THR A 160 18.45 5.07 2.57
N LEU A 161 19.09 5.06 3.73
CA LEU A 161 19.76 3.87 4.23
C LEU A 161 18.78 3.02 5.04
N GLN A 162 18.49 1.79 4.60
CA GLN A 162 17.66 0.88 5.37
C GLN A 162 18.46 0.27 6.52
N VAL A 163 17.91 0.38 7.74
CA VAL A 163 18.57 -0.08 8.97
C VAL A 163 17.69 -1.00 9.82
N GLY A 164 16.40 -1.10 9.51
CA GLY A 164 15.53 -2.05 10.17
C GLY A 164 14.43 -2.61 9.28
N VAL A 165 14.04 -3.85 9.56
CA VAL A 165 12.85 -4.52 9.04
C VAL A 165 12.02 -5.03 10.21
N TYR A 166 10.72 -4.72 10.19
CA TYR A 166 9.77 -5.07 11.23
C TYR A 166 8.71 -6.01 10.67
N GLU A 167 8.55 -7.15 11.34
CA GLU A 167 7.58 -8.18 10.99
C GLU A 167 6.89 -8.75 12.24
N SER A 168 5.61 -9.04 12.12
CA SER A 168 4.78 -9.70 13.13
C SER A 168 3.67 -10.48 12.40
N PRO A 169 3.16 -11.59 12.97
CA PRO A 169 1.92 -12.21 12.48
C PRO A 169 0.74 -11.24 12.39
N LYS A 170 0.75 -10.19 13.21
CA LYS A 170 -0.24 -9.11 13.17
C LYS A 170 0.40 -7.87 12.56
N ARG A 171 -0.07 -7.48 11.37
CA ARG A 171 0.48 -6.35 10.60
C ARG A 171 0.54 -5.06 11.43
N ASP A 172 -0.50 -4.75 12.19
CA ASP A 172 -0.59 -3.52 13.00
C ASP A 172 0.45 -3.47 14.12
N GLU A 173 0.94 -4.62 14.61
CA GLU A 173 2.04 -4.66 15.58
C GLU A 173 3.37 -4.33 14.90
N ALA A 174 3.61 -4.87 13.69
CA ALA A 174 4.80 -4.56 12.91
C ALA A 174 4.85 -3.09 12.48
N MET A 175 3.69 -2.51 12.11
CA MET A 175 3.57 -1.09 11.77
C MET A 175 3.93 -0.22 12.96
N ARG A 176 3.25 -0.41 14.11
CA ARG A 176 3.54 0.34 15.34
C ARG A 176 4.98 0.22 15.81
N ALA A 177 5.58 -0.97 15.70
CA ALA A 177 6.98 -1.17 16.10
C ALA A 177 7.95 -0.40 15.19
N ALA A 178 7.72 -0.37 13.88
CA ALA A 178 8.53 0.42 12.94
C ALA A 178 8.39 1.93 13.19
N GLU A 179 7.17 2.41 13.44
CA GLU A 179 6.91 3.82 13.76
C GLU A 179 7.61 4.25 15.05
N GLN A 180 7.52 3.44 16.10
CA GLN A 180 8.21 3.68 17.37
C GLN A 180 9.73 3.70 17.22
N ALA A 181 10.27 2.80 16.40
CA ALA A 181 11.70 2.75 16.13
C ALA A 181 12.20 3.96 15.33
N ALA A 182 11.47 4.39 14.31
CA ALA A 182 11.77 5.63 13.58
C ALA A 182 11.74 6.83 14.53
N LEU A 183 10.72 6.92 15.40
CA LEU A 183 10.63 7.98 16.40
C LEU A 183 11.80 7.97 17.39
N ALA A 184 12.22 6.79 17.85
CA ALA A 184 13.38 6.65 18.75
C ALA A 184 14.66 7.16 18.08
N LEU A 185 14.93 6.75 16.83
CA LEU A 185 16.08 7.24 16.07
C LEU A 185 16.03 8.76 15.85
N ARG A 186 14.84 9.35 15.61
CA ARG A 186 14.71 10.81 15.54
C ARG A 186 15.01 11.52 16.85
N ARG A 187 14.65 10.91 17.99
CA ARG A 187 15.02 11.43 19.33
C ARG A 187 16.53 11.35 19.58
N GLU A 188 17.21 10.39 18.96
CA GLU A 188 18.67 10.26 18.97
C GLU A 188 19.37 11.23 17.99
N GLY A 189 18.60 12.01 17.23
CA GLY A 189 19.11 13.02 16.29
C GLY A 189 19.26 12.53 14.85
N GLU A 190 18.80 11.31 14.54
CA GLU A 190 18.84 10.79 13.18
C GLU A 190 17.64 11.25 12.35
N SER A 191 17.84 11.48 11.05
CA SER A 191 16.73 11.73 10.11
C SER A 191 16.08 10.40 9.71
N ALA A 192 15.25 9.85 10.59
CA ALA A 192 14.65 8.53 10.42
C ALA A 192 13.22 8.56 9.86
N PHE A 193 12.88 7.53 9.08
CA PHE A 193 11.60 7.33 8.44
C PHE A 193 11.14 5.89 8.58
N TYR A 194 9.84 5.66 8.42
CA TYR A 194 9.27 4.33 8.25
C TYR A 194 8.53 4.19 6.92
N TYR A 195 8.44 2.96 6.44
CA TYR A 195 7.62 2.60 5.27
C TYR A 195 6.90 1.29 5.52
N HIS A 196 5.61 1.23 5.22
CA HIS A 196 4.82 0.02 5.36
C HIS A 196 4.68 -0.70 4.02
N GLY A 197 5.38 -1.83 3.89
CA GLY A 197 5.17 -2.75 2.79
C GLY A 197 3.97 -3.69 3.03
N PRO A 198 3.61 -4.52 2.02
CA PRO A 198 2.49 -5.46 2.15
C PRO A 198 2.70 -6.51 3.25
N GLN A 199 3.95 -6.96 3.45
CA GLN A 199 4.27 -8.04 4.39
C GLN A 199 5.12 -7.58 5.59
N ARG A 200 5.89 -6.49 5.44
CA ARG A 200 6.86 -6.02 6.42
C ARG A 200 6.93 -4.50 6.40
N SER A 201 7.27 -3.92 7.54
CA SER A 201 7.59 -2.50 7.65
C SER A 201 9.11 -2.33 7.64
N MET A 202 9.58 -1.19 7.15
CA MET A 202 11.00 -0.87 7.06
C MET A 202 11.25 0.42 7.80
N VAL A 203 12.43 0.54 8.41
CA VAL A 203 12.95 1.76 9.00
C VAL A 203 14.21 2.15 8.27
N THR A 204 14.25 3.41 7.83
CA THR A 204 15.35 3.96 7.06
C THR A 204 15.84 5.26 7.69
N ILE A 205 17.08 5.64 7.40
CA ILE A 205 17.72 6.84 7.92
C ILE A 205 18.46 7.61 6.83
N GLY A 206 18.40 8.93 6.93
CA GLY A 206 18.98 9.86 5.97
C GLY A 206 18.23 9.93 4.65
N ALA A 207 18.56 10.95 3.86
CA ALA A 207 18.06 11.19 2.52
C ALA A 207 19.22 11.70 1.66
N PHE A 208 19.49 11.01 0.55
CA PHE A 208 20.70 11.20 -0.25
C PHE A 208 20.36 11.35 -1.73
N ALA A 209 21.08 12.25 -2.39
CA ALA A 209 21.06 12.36 -3.84
C ALA A 209 21.91 11.27 -4.51
N GLU A 210 21.69 11.07 -5.82
CA GLU A 210 22.47 10.14 -6.65
C GLU A 210 23.99 10.35 -6.50
N SER A 211 24.42 11.62 -6.52
CA SER A 211 25.83 12.01 -6.44
C SER A 211 26.48 11.66 -5.10
N GLU A 212 25.69 11.42 -4.05
CA GLU A 212 26.20 11.14 -2.70
C GLU A 212 26.37 9.65 -2.43
N VAL A 213 25.76 8.79 -3.25
CA VAL A 213 25.79 7.34 -3.07
C VAL A 213 27.08 6.71 -3.61
N GLY A 214 27.81 7.41 -4.47
CA GLY A 214 29.03 6.88 -5.09
C GLY A 214 28.75 5.99 -6.30
N ALA A 215 27.76 6.34 -7.14
CA ALA A 215 27.54 5.63 -8.41
C ALA A 215 28.74 5.79 -9.35
N GLY A 216 29.02 4.76 -10.17
CA GLY A 216 30.05 4.82 -11.23
C GLY A 216 31.50 4.84 -10.74
N GLY A 217 31.80 4.30 -9.56
CA GLY A 217 33.17 4.24 -9.00
C GLY A 217 33.57 5.47 -8.18
N SER A 218 32.65 6.42 -7.98
CA SER A 218 32.86 7.53 -7.05
C SER A 218 32.73 7.06 -5.60
N ARG A 219 33.44 7.72 -4.69
CA ARG A 219 33.32 7.43 -3.25
C ARG A 219 31.99 7.95 -2.71
N PRO A 220 31.29 7.22 -1.81
CA PRO A 220 30.13 7.73 -1.10
C PRO A 220 30.43 9.00 -0.31
N SER A 221 29.41 9.80 -0.03
CA SER A 221 29.58 11.01 0.77
C SER A 221 30.01 10.69 2.21
N PRO A 222 30.80 11.56 2.88
CA PRO A 222 31.22 11.33 4.26
C PRO A 222 30.05 11.13 5.23
N ALA A 223 28.91 11.77 4.96
CA ALA A 223 27.69 11.62 5.76
C ALA A 223 27.10 10.20 5.65
N LEU A 224 27.00 9.67 4.43
CA LEU A 224 26.56 8.30 4.20
C LEU A 224 27.53 7.29 4.82
N GLU A 225 28.84 7.48 4.66
CA GLU A 225 29.85 6.61 5.26
C GLU A 225 29.80 6.63 6.80
N ALA A 226 29.52 7.79 7.40
CA ALA A 226 29.35 7.90 8.84
C ALA A 226 28.10 7.13 9.31
N LEU A 227 27.00 7.25 8.57
CA LEU A 227 25.76 6.52 8.86
C LEU A 227 25.92 5.01 8.73
N GLN A 228 26.57 4.53 7.68
CA GLN A 228 26.87 3.09 7.50
C GLN A 228 27.79 2.54 8.61
N ARG A 229 28.71 3.37 9.13
CA ARG A 229 29.54 2.97 10.28
C ARG A 229 28.76 2.89 11.58
N ARG A 230 27.81 3.80 11.81
CA ARG A 230 26.92 3.78 12.99
C ARG A 230 25.89 2.67 12.92
N HIS A 231 25.36 2.40 11.74
CA HIS A 231 24.34 1.38 11.48
C HIS A 231 24.84 0.39 10.41
N PRO A 232 25.76 -0.51 10.78
CA PRO A 232 26.38 -1.41 9.81
C PRO A 232 25.46 -2.56 9.37
N LEU A 233 24.45 -2.90 10.18
CA LEU A 233 23.59 -4.05 9.97
C LEU A 233 22.13 -3.62 9.91
N ASN A 234 21.39 -4.27 9.02
CA ASN A 234 19.93 -4.18 9.00
C ASN A 234 19.37 -5.05 10.13
N LEU A 235 18.56 -4.48 11.02
CA LEU A 235 18.04 -5.16 12.21
C LEU A 235 16.63 -5.70 11.97
N LEU A 236 16.39 -6.94 12.36
CA LEU A 236 15.06 -7.53 12.44
C LEU A 236 14.41 -7.15 13.78
N ASN A 237 13.27 -6.49 13.72
CA ASN A 237 12.51 -5.99 14.88
C ASN A 237 13.37 -5.16 15.85
N GLY A 238 14.40 -4.48 15.34
CA GLY A 238 15.28 -3.58 16.09
C GLY A 238 16.24 -4.25 17.08
N ASN A 239 16.28 -5.59 17.20
CA ASN A 239 17.02 -6.26 18.28
C ASN A 239 18.04 -7.30 17.82
N ARG A 240 17.95 -7.81 16.59
CA ARG A 240 18.90 -8.80 16.06
C ARG A 240 19.22 -8.52 14.60
N PRO A 241 20.40 -8.88 14.10
CA PRO A 241 20.70 -8.77 12.68
C PRO A 241 19.69 -9.55 11.84
N LEU A 242 19.18 -8.92 10.78
CA LEU A 242 18.44 -9.61 9.74
C LEU A 242 19.42 -10.52 9.00
N VAL A 243 18.97 -11.72 8.70
CA VAL A 243 19.80 -12.77 8.12
C VAL A 243 19.30 -13.07 6.70
N GLU A 244 20.23 -13.07 5.74
CA GLU A 244 19.94 -13.43 4.35
C GLU A 244 20.54 -14.79 3.99
N LYS A 245 19.80 -15.56 3.18
CA LYS A 245 20.30 -16.78 2.55
C LYS A 245 20.49 -16.51 1.06
N ARG A 246 21.75 -16.41 0.62
CA ARG A 246 22.04 -16.27 -0.81
C ARG A 246 21.72 -17.57 -1.54
N ALA A 247 21.18 -17.46 -2.75
CA ALA A 247 20.88 -18.63 -3.58
C ALA A 247 22.16 -19.46 -3.78
N GLY A 248 22.11 -20.75 -3.41
CA GLY A 248 23.25 -21.67 -3.48
C GLY A 248 24.21 -21.63 -2.27
N ALA A 249 24.04 -20.71 -1.32
CA ALA A 249 24.85 -20.68 -0.11
C ALA A 249 24.32 -21.66 0.96
N LYS A 250 25.24 -22.45 1.55
CA LYS A 250 24.93 -23.34 2.68
C LYS A 250 24.78 -22.59 4.00
N ALA A 251 25.44 -21.43 4.12
CA ALA A 251 25.42 -20.60 5.30
C ALA A 251 24.58 -19.34 5.09
N THR A 252 23.95 -18.89 6.17
CA THR A 252 23.24 -17.62 6.22
C THR A 252 24.17 -16.51 6.73
N THR A 253 24.05 -15.31 6.18
CA THR A 253 24.90 -14.17 6.55
C THR A 253 24.08 -13.01 7.09
N ASN A 254 24.64 -12.24 8.02
CA ASN A 254 24.01 -11.01 8.48
C ASN A 254 23.91 -10.02 7.31
N GLN A 255 22.74 -9.43 7.14
CA GLN A 255 22.49 -8.44 6.12
C GLN A 255 23.02 -7.08 6.59
N ALA A 256 23.95 -6.53 5.83
CA ALA A 256 24.42 -5.17 6.05
C ALA A 256 23.29 -4.17 5.75
N SER A 257 23.34 -2.99 6.37
CA SER A 257 22.49 -1.88 5.95
C SER A 257 22.81 -1.49 4.51
N PHE A 258 21.77 -1.20 3.72
CA PHE A 258 21.91 -0.92 2.30
C PHE A 258 20.95 0.19 1.88
N LEU A 259 21.28 0.85 0.78
CA LEU A 259 20.47 1.94 0.25
C LEU A 259 19.23 1.39 -0.46
N VAL A 260 18.11 2.03 -0.18
CA VAL A 260 16.84 1.83 -0.88
C VAL A 260 16.38 3.15 -1.48
N MET A 261 15.57 3.07 -2.53
CA MET A 261 15.01 4.28 -3.15
C MET A 261 13.89 4.85 -2.30
N ILE A 262 13.86 6.17 -2.20
CA ILE A 262 12.72 6.92 -1.67
C ILE A 262 11.60 6.85 -2.73
N PRO A 263 10.39 6.37 -2.38
CA PRO A 263 9.28 6.27 -3.32
C PRO A 263 9.03 7.59 -4.08
N GLU A 264 8.64 7.45 -5.34
CA GLU A 264 8.08 8.56 -6.11
C GLU A 264 6.64 8.81 -5.63
N ALA A 265 6.24 10.08 -5.60
CA ALA A 265 4.89 10.50 -5.25
C ALA A 265 3.91 10.18 -6.37
#